data_AF-A0A119CAQ6-F1
#
_entry.id   AF-A0A119CAQ6-F1
#
_cell.length_a   1.000
_cell.length_b   1.000
_cell.length_c   1.000
_cell.angle_alpha   90.00
_cell.angle_beta   90.00
_cell.angle_gamma   90.00
#
_symmetry.space_group_name_H-M   'P 1'
#
loop_
_entity.id
_entity.type
_entity.pdbx_description
1 polymer ?
#
loop_
_entity_poly.entity_id
_entity_poly.type
_entity_poly.pdbx_seq_one_letter_code
_entity_poly.pdbx_strand_id
1 'polypeptide(L)' 'MALAGIDRGDLYACDVISAECKGSVLREFPSQYLGTTLNDIQSDARNGVKDARKALKLLNDNRFKK' A
#
# COMPACT_ATOMS: atom_id res chain seq x y z
N MET A 1 2.12 18.84 -19.20
CA MET A 1 3.23 18.41 -18.33
C MET A 1 3.26 16.89 -18.29
N ALA A 2 4.38 16.27 -18.67
CA ALA A 2 4.57 14.83 -18.56
C ALA A 2 4.69 14.45 -17.08
N LEU A 3 3.72 13.69 -16.55
CA LEU A 3 3.71 13.14 -15.19
C LEU A 3 4.66 11.93 -15.12
N ALA A 4 5.94 12.15 -15.40
CA ALA A 4 6.99 11.17 -15.16
C ALA A 4 7.50 11.36 -13.72
N GLY A 5 7.19 10.41 -12.84
CA GLY A 5 7.66 10.42 -11.44
C GLY A 5 6.61 10.89 -10.44
N ILE A 6 5.44 10.24 -10.40
CA ILE A 6 4.61 10.33 -9.19
C ILE A 6 5.28 9.41 -8.18
N ASP A 7 5.95 10.00 -7.19
CA ASP A 7 6.26 9.34 -5.92
C ASP A 7 4.94 8.87 -5.31
N ARG A 8 4.46 7.70 -5.73
CA ARG A 8 3.31 7.01 -5.12
C ARG A 8 3.58 6.71 -3.63
N GLY A 9 4.83 6.87 -3.19
CA GLY A 9 5.29 6.74 -1.81
C GLY A 9 4.49 7.58 -0.83
N ASP A 10 4.14 8.83 -1.18
CA ASP A 10 3.41 9.76 -0.30
C ASP A 10 1.89 9.58 -0.31
N LEU A 11 1.37 8.74 -1.21
CA LEU A 11 -0.06 8.45 -1.23
C LEU A 11 -0.41 7.48 -0.09
N TYR A 12 -1.58 7.71 0.52
CA TYR A 12 -2.11 6.79 1.49
C TYR A 12 -2.42 5.44 0.85
N ALA A 13 -2.14 4.37 1.59
CA ALA A 13 -2.43 3.03 1.11
C ALA A 13 -3.92 2.87 0.78
N CYS A 14 -4.83 3.49 1.54
CA CYS A 14 -6.26 3.46 1.23
C CYS A 14 -6.60 4.09 -0.13
N ASP A 15 -5.96 5.20 -0.50
CA ASP A 15 -6.20 5.89 -1.77
C ASP A 15 -5.68 5.06 -2.94
N VAL A 16 -4.47 4.50 -2.81
CA VAL A 16 -3.87 3.61 -3.82
C VAL A 16 -4.72 2.35 -3.98
N ILE A 17 -5.14 1.76 -2.87
CA ILE A 17 -6.01 0.59 -2.86
C ILE A 17 -7.35 0.92 -3.52
N SER A 18 -7.94 2.06 -3.24
CA SER A 18 -9.22 2.46 -3.83
C SER A 18 -9.09 2.77 -5.33
N ALA A 19 -7.95 3.28 -5.77
CA ALA A 19 -7.69 3.65 -7.16
C ALA A 19 -7.33 2.43 -8.04
N GLU A 20 -6.43 1.56 -7.57
CA GLU A 20 -5.82 0.49 -8.37
C GLU A 20 -6.10 -0.93 -7.84
N CYS A 21 -6.56 -1.10 -6.59
CA CYS A 21 -6.84 -2.40 -5.99
C CYS A 21 -8.34 -2.68 -5.81
N LYS A 22 -8.67 -3.96 -5.64
CA LYS A 22 -9.99 -4.42 -5.21
C LYS A 22 -10.15 -4.14 -3.73
N GLY A 23 -11.30 -3.59 -3.33
CA GLY A 23 -11.64 -3.38 -1.93
C GLY A 23 -11.55 -4.65 -1.05
N SER A 24 -11.53 -5.85 -1.64
CA SER A 24 -11.24 -7.10 -0.93
C SER A 24 -9.87 -7.09 -0.22
N VAL A 25 -8.89 -6.34 -0.74
CA VAL A 25 -7.60 -6.20 -0.08
C VAL A 25 -7.74 -5.55 1.28
N LEU A 26 -8.68 -4.60 1.49
CA LEU A 26 -8.91 -3.92 2.78
C LEU A 26 -9.26 -4.89 3.92
N ARG A 27 -9.78 -6.08 3.61
CA ARG A 27 -10.10 -7.10 4.61
C ARG A 27 -8.89 -7.91 5.06
N GLU A 28 -7.91 -8.08 4.18
CA GLU A 28 -6.63 -8.75 4.48
C GLU A 28 -5.51 -7.79 4.85
N PHE A 29 -5.66 -6.53 4.43
CA PHE A 29 -4.73 -5.46 4.67
C PHE A 29 -4.89 -4.96 6.11
N PRO A 30 -3.78 -4.80 6.84
CA PRO A 30 -3.82 -4.30 8.20
C PRO A 30 -4.35 -2.87 8.22
N SER A 31 -5.50 -2.67 8.89
CA SER A 31 -6.22 -1.39 8.91
C SER A 31 -5.41 -0.24 9.52
N GLN A 32 -4.48 -0.55 10.42
CA GLN A 32 -3.51 0.41 10.97
C GLN A 32 -2.64 1.08 9.91
N TYR A 33 -2.44 0.42 8.77
CA TYR A 33 -1.63 0.93 7.66
C TYR A 33 -2.47 1.59 6.55
N LEU A 34 -3.80 1.60 6.67
CA LEU A 34 -4.65 2.26 5.67
C LEU A 34 -4.52 3.78 5.71
N GLY A 35 -4.34 4.33 6.90
CA GLY A 35 -4.07 5.75 7.13
C GLY A 35 -2.59 6.12 7.10
N THR A 36 -1.72 5.26 6.57
CA THR A 36 -0.29 5.55 6.38
C THR A 36 0.09 5.55 4.91
N THR A 37 1.18 6.24 4.61
CA THR A 37 1.74 6.33 3.27
C THR A 37 2.42 5.01 2.86
N LEU A 38 2.55 4.75 1.56
CA LEU A 38 3.30 3.60 1.06
C LEU A 38 4.76 3.62 1.53
N ASN A 39 5.35 4.82 1.68
CA ASN A 39 6.72 4.99 2.14
C ASN A 39 6.90 4.62 3.61
N ASP A 40 5.93 4.97 4.47
CA ASP A 40 5.90 4.54 5.88
C ASP A 40 5.78 3.02 5.98
N ILE A 41 4.85 2.42 5.23
CA ILE A 41 4.67 0.97 5.21
C ILE A 41 5.96 0.27 4.75
N GLN A 42 6.63 0.83 3.75
CA GLN A 42 7.91 0.31 3.28
C GLN A 42 9.01 0.43 4.33
N SER A 43 9.07 1.55 5.04
CA SER A 43 10.03 1.77 6.11
C SER A 43 9.80 0.80 7.27
N ASP A 44 8.56 0.62 7.72
CA ASP A 44 8.20 -0.34 8.77
C ASP A 44 8.46 -1.79 8.35
N ALA A 45 8.19 -2.13 7.10
CA ALA A 45 8.48 -3.48 6.59
C ALA A 45 9.98 -3.79 6.62
N ARG A 46 10.82 -2.79 6.29
CA ARG A 46 12.28 -2.86 6.43
C ARG A 46 12.69 -2.95 7.89
N ASN A 47 12.01 -2.24 8.78
CA ASN A 47 12.23 -2.28 10.23
C ASN A 47 11.85 -3.63 10.86
N GLY A 48 11.06 -4.45 10.16
CA GLY A 48 10.71 -5.80 10.57
C GLY A 48 9.27 -5.97 11.05
N VAL A 49 8.42 -4.97 10.86
CA VAL A 49 7.01 -5.07 11.23
C VAL A 49 6.30 -6.05 10.32
N LYS A 50 5.69 -7.09 10.92
CA LYS A 50 5.02 -8.17 10.19
C LYS A 50 3.81 -7.64 9.40
N ASP A 51 3.02 -6.77 10.01
CA ASP A 51 1.87 -6.13 9.39
C ASP A 51 2.28 -5.27 8.19
N ALA A 52 3.33 -4.46 8.32
CA ALA A 52 3.84 -3.65 7.21
C ALA A 52 4.35 -4.52 6.05
N ARG A 53 5.09 -5.60 6.34
CA ARG A 53 5.52 -6.57 5.31
C ARG A 53 4.33 -7.21 4.61
N LYS A 54 3.27 -7.54 5.36
CA LYS A 54 2.04 -8.12 4.80
C LYS A 54 1.32 -7.10 3.92
N ALA A 55 1.18 -5.86 4.38
CA ALA A 55 0.64 -4.74 3.62
C ALA A 55 1.39 -4.54 2.29
N LEU A 56 2.71 -4.39 2.34
CA LEU A 56 3.55 -4.24 1.14
C LEU A 56 3.42 -5.42 0.18
N LYS A 57 3.33 -6.64 0.72
CA LYS A 57 3.13 -7.85 -0.07
C LYS A 57 1.78 -7.81 -0.79
N LEU A 58 0.70 -7.49 -0.08
CA LEU A 58 -0.65 -7.37 -0.65
C LEU A 58 -0.74 -6.27 -1.73
N LEU A 59 -0.07 -5.13 -1.54
CA LEU A 59 0.00 -4.05 -2.53
C LEU A 59 0.77 -4.45 -3.79
N ASN A 60 1.82 -5.25 -3.64
CA ASN A 60 2.57 -5.81 -4.77
C ASN A 60 1.91 -7.06 -5.38
N ASP A 61 0.94 -7.66 -4.68
CA ASP A 61 0.29 -8.87 -5.13
C ASP A 61 -0.74 -8.56 -6.21
N ASN A 62 -0.46 -9.04 -7.43
CA ASN A 62 -1.34 -8.85 -8.59
C ASN A 62 -2.75 -9.43 -8.38
N ARG A 63 -2.97 -10.28 -7.37
CA ARG A 63 -4.30 -10.83 -7.06
C ARG A 63 -5.30 -9.76 -6.63
N PHE A 64 -4.82 -8.68 -6.03
CA PHE A 64 -5.66 -7.60 -5.55
C PHE A 64 -5.71 -6.41 -6.50
N LYS A 65 -4.89 -6.39 -7.56
CA LYS A 65 -5.01 -5.38 -8.61
C LYS A 65 -6.29 -5.61 -9.43
N LYS A 66 -6.88 -4.50 -9.88
CA LYS A 66 -8.16 -4.50 -10.58
C LYS A 66 -8.04 -4.99 -12.01
#